data_AF-A0A8X7VEN7-F1
#
_entry.id   AF-A0A8X7VEN7-F1
#
_cell.length_a   1.000
_cell.length_b   1.000
_cell.length_c   1.000
_cell.angle_alpha   90.00
_cell.angle_beta   90.00
_cell.angle_gamma   90.00
#
_symmetry.space_group_name_H-M   'P 1'
#
loop_
_entity.id
_entity.type
_entity.pdbx_description
1 polymer ?
#
loop_
_entity_poly.entity_id
_entity_poly.type
_entity_poly.pdbx_seq_one_letter_code
_entity_poly.pdbx_strand_id
1 'polypeptide(L)' 'MTRPIICVILMVVFVLGMVTKETQGEKMCHVNISYGDEDCESMVCYADCSSKWKGIGVCVSSKSPNCICTYSCQN' A
#
# COMPACT_ATOMS: atom_id res chain seq x y z
N MET A 1 -37.52 -32.28 -1.01
CA MET A 1 -36.10 -32.31 -0.59
C MET A 1 -35.27 -31.16 -1.18
N THR A 2 -35.84 -29.96 -1.36
CA THR A 2 -35.13 -28.84 -2.01
C THR A 2 -34.55 -27.83 -1.00
N ARG A 3 -35.17 -27.73 0.18
CA ARG A 3 -34.75 -26.88 1.31
C ARG A 3 -33.32 -27.14 1.84
N PRO A 4 -32.87 -28.39 2.06
CA PRO A 4 -31.55 -28.61 2.64
C PRO A 4 -30.41 -28.30 1.67
N ILE A 5 -30.63 -28.50 0.37
CA ILE A 5 -29.62 -28.29 -0.68
C ILE A 5 -29.27 -26.80 -0.80
N ILE A 6 -30.29 -25.92 -0.72
CA ILE A 6 -30.10 -24.46 -0.81
C ILE A 6 -29.29 -23.94 0.39
N CYS A 7 -29.54 -24.44 1.59
CA CYS A 7 -28.78 -24.07 2.79
C CYS A 7 -27.30 -24.45 2.67
N VAL A 8 -27.00 -25.64 2.14
CA VAL A 8 -25.63 -26.11 1.92
C VAL A 8 -24.90 -25.23 0.91
N ILE A 9 -25.55 -24.87 -0.20
CA ILE A 9 -24.98 -23.98 -1.22
C ILE A 9 -24.65 -22.61 -0.61
N LEU A 10 -25.57 -22.02 0.16
CA LEU A 10 -25.34 -20.73 0.81
C LEU A 10 -24.20 -20.77 1.83
N MET A 11 -24.09 -21.83 2.63
CA MET A 11 -22.98 -21.97 3.58
C MET A 11 -21.63 -22.06 2.87
N VAL A 12 -21.53 -22.83 1.78
CA VAL A 12 -20.29 -22.93 0.99
C VAL A 12 -19.89 -21.58 0.41
N VAL A 13 -20.84 -20.81 -0.15
CA VAL A 13 -20.59 -19.47 -0.70
C VAL A 13 -20.18 -18.49 0.40
N PHE A 14 -20.80 -18.56 1.59
CA PHE A 14 -20.50 -17.66 2.71
C PHE A 14 -19.11 -17.90 3.30
N VAL A 15 -18.68 -19.16 3.40
CA VAL A 15 -17.32 -19.51 3.83
C VAL A 15 -16.27 -18.99 2.83
N LEU A 16 -16.52 -19.10 1.53
CA LEU A 16 -15.63 -18.54 0.48
C LEU A 16 -15.61 -17.00 0.50
N GLY A 17 -16.75 -16.35 0.74
CA GLY A 17 -16.86 -14.89 0.79
C GLY A 17 -16.11 -14.25 1.97
N MET A 18 -16.04 -14.95 3.11
CA MET A 18 -15.34 -14.44 4.30
C MET A 18 -13.81 -14.48 4.21
N VAL A 19 -13.22 -15.17 3.22
CA VAL A 19 -11.76 -15.22 2.99
C VAL A 19 -11.24 -13.97 2.26
N THR A 20 -12.11 -13.10 1.75
CA THR A 20 -11.70 -11.92 0.96
C THR A 20 -11.27 -10.71 1.80
N LYS A 21 -11.34 -10.82 3.14
CA LYS A 21 -11.06 -9.69 4.04
C LYS A 21 -9.58 -9.50 4.40
N GLU A 22 -8.70 -10.38 3.95
CA GLU A 22 -7.28 -10.37 4.36
C GLU A 22 -6.28 -10.34 3.19
N THR A 23 -6.69 -9.85 2.00
CA THR A 23 -5.77 -9.63 0.88
C THR A 23 -5.72 -8.20 0.35
N GLN A 24 -6.48 -7.27 0.94
CA GLN A 24 -6.11 -5.86 0.84
C GLN A 24 -4.96 -5.67 1.81
N GLY A 25 -3.75 -6.01 1.34
CA GLY A 25 -2.50 -5.78 2.02
C GLY A 25 -2.49 -4.38 2.63
N GLU A 26 -1.85 -4.28 3.78
CA GLU A 26 -1.58 -3.04 4.52
C GLU A 26 -1.67 -1.83 3.57
N LYS A 27 -2.66 -0.95 3.76
CA LYS A 27 -2.91 0.15 2.83
C LYS A 27 -1.63 0.97 2.72
N MET A 28 -0.87 0.79 1.64
CA MET A 28 0.34 1.54 1.39
C MET A 28 -0.05 2.86 0.74
N CYS A 29 0.34 3.96 1.38
CA CYS A 29 0.20 5.31 0.88
C CYS A 29 1.48 5.70 0.16
N HIS A 30 1.32 6.45 -0.93
CA HIS A 30 2.44 6.99 -1.68
C HIS A 30 2.37 8.53 -1.69
N VAL A 31 3.49 9.19 -1.40
CA VAL A 31 3.64 10.64 -1.50
C VAL A 31 4.83 10.95 -2.39
N ASN A 32 4.65 11.84 -3.35
CA ASN A 32 5.74 12.35 -4.18
C ASN A 32 6.29 13.65 -3.57
N ILE A 33 7.59 13.68 -3.34
CA ILE A 33 8.34 14.84 -2.87
C ILE A 33 9.18 15.32 -4.06
N SER A 34 9.02 16.58 -4.45
CA SER A 34 9.86 17.19 -5.46
C SER A 34 10.84 18.14 -4.79
N TYR A 35 12.13 17.89 -4.98
CA TYR A 35 13.23 18.75 -4.51
C TYR A 35 13.52 19.91 -5.47
N GLY A 36 12.69 20.12 -6.51
CA GLY A 36 12.82 21.25 -7.43
C GLY A 36 14.04 21.14 -8.34
N ASP A 37 15.05 21.97 -8.10
CA ASP A 37 16.29 22.05 -8.88
C ASP A 37 17.40 21.12 -8.34
N GLU A 38 17.21 20.52 -7.16
CA GLU A 38 18.19 19.62 -6.56
C GLU A 38 17.99 18.18 -7.05
N ASP A 39 19.10 17.50 -7.39
CA ASP A 39 19.06 16.07 -7.71
C ASP A 39 18.56 15.27 -6.49
N CYS A 40 17.71 14.28 -6.74
CA CYS A 40 17.21 13.43 -5.66
C CYS A 40 18.35 12.55 -5.11
N GLU A 41 18.85 12.90 -3.93
CA GLU A 41 19.79 12.08 -3.20
C GLU A 41 19.03 10.97 -2.44
N SER A 42 19.36 9.71 -2.74
CA SER A 42 18.62 8.56 -2.18
C SER A 42 18.66 8.50 -0.65
N MET A 43 19.76 8.93 -0.02
CA MET A 43 19.88 8.99 1.44
C MET A 43 18.96 10.07 2.03
N VAL A 44 18.94 11.26 1.43
CA VAL A 44 18.05 12.36 1.86
C VAL A 44 16.59 11.95 1.69
N CYS A 45 16.22 11.44 0.52
CA CYS A 45 14.86 10.95 0.23
C CYS A 45 14.42 9.87 1.22
N TYR A 46 15.28 8.90 1.53
CA TYR A 46 14.98 7.86 2.53
C TYR A 46 14.84 8.45 3.93
N ALA A 47 15.74 9.34 4.35
CA ALA A 47 15.73 9.94 5.68
C ALA A 47 14.50 10.82 5.89
N ASP A 48 14.11 11.63 4.89
CA ASP A 48 12.90 12.44 4.92
C ASP A 48 11.65 11.57 5.04
N CYS A 49 11.57 10.51 4.24
CA CYS A 49 10.48 9.56 4.27
C CYS A 49 10.33 8.82 5.60
N SER A 50 11.46 8.35 6.13
CA SER A 50 11.51 7.65 7.41
C SER A 50 11.16 8.60 8.57
N SER A 51 11.63 9.85 8.53
CA SER A 51 11.38 10.82 9.59
C SER A 51 9.93 11.32 9.62
N LYS A 52 9.32 11.56 8.45
CA LYS A 52 7.96 12.13 8.36
C LYS A 52 6.87 11.07 8.43
N TRP A 53 7.05 9.94 7.75
CA TRP A 53 6.00 8.92 7.59
C TRP A 53 6.40 7.53 8.10
N LYS A 54 7.61 7.37 8.66
CA LYS A 54 8.17 6.04 8.98
C LYS A 54 8.13 5.10 7.78
N GLY A 55 8.27 5.67 6.59
CA GLY A 55 8.20 4.99 5.31
C GLY A 55 9.55 4.80 4.66
N ILE A 56 9.52 4.29 3.43
CA ILE A 56 10.68 4.08 2.57
C ILE A 56 10.59 5.07 1.41
N GLY A 57 11.61 5.92 1.29
CA GLY A 57 11.77 6.85 0.16
C GLY A 57 12.68 6.28 -0.91
N VAL A 58 12.29 6.41 -2.18
CA VAL A 58 13.09 6.03 -3.35
C VAL A 58 13.02 7.10 -4.43
N CYS A 59 14.18 7.49 -4.96
CA CYS A 59 14.26 8.41 -6.09
C CYS A 59 13.82 7.71 -7.39
N VAL A 60 13.03 8.41 -8.21
CA VAL A 60 12.54 7.86 -9.50
C VAL A 60 13.69 7.71 -10.49
N SER A 61 14.63 8.64 -10.47
CA SER A 61 15.87 8.62 -11.25
C SER A 61 16.93 9.46 -10.56
N SER A 62 18.21 9.12 -10.74
CA SER A 62 19.33 9.88 -10.15
C SER A 62 19.45 11.32 -10.67
N LYS A 63 18.80 11.64 -11.80
CA LYS A 63 18.73 13.00 -12.37
C LYS A 63 17.37 13.65 -12.23
N SER A 64 16.44 13.00 -11.54
CA SER A 64 15.13 13.57 -11.26
C SER A 64 15.13 14.15 -9.86
N PRO A 65 14.50 15.31 -9.63
CA PRO A 65 14.29 15.84 -8.28
C PRO A 65 13.18 15.09 -7.51
N ASN A 66 12.62 14.02 -8.09
CA ASN A 66 11.43 13.36 -7.57
C ASN A 66 11.79 12.16 -6.69
N CYS A 67 11.28 12.20 -5.45
CA CYS A 67 11.37 11.15 -4.46
C CYS A 67 9.96 10.59 -4.18
N ILE A 68 9.80 9.28 -4.36
CA ILE A 68 8.57 8.56 -4.03
C ILE A 68 8.71 7.98 -2.63
N CYS A 69 7.85 8.44 -1.73
CA CYS A 69 7.69 7.92 -0.39
C CYS A 69 6.62 6.85 -0.35
N THR A 70 6.92 5.67 0.17
CA THR A 70 5.93 4.61 0.43
C THR A 70 5.85 4.35 1.92
N TYR A 71 4.66 4.46 2.50
CA TYR A 71 4.45 4.27 3.93
C TYR A 71 3.09 3.63 4.22
N SER A 72 2.93 3.06 5.41
CA SER A 72 1.65 2.53 5.87
C SER A 72 0.66 3.67 6.10
N CYS A 73 -0.45 3.70 5.37
CA CYS A 73 -1.51 4.69 5.57
C CYS A 73 -2.01 4.59 7.02
N GLN A 74 -1.90 5.68 7.79
CA GLN A 74 -2.66 5.76 9.04
C GLN A 74 -4.15 5.83 8.66
N ASN A 75 -4.93 4.90 9.23
CA ASN A 75 -6.35 4.73 8.96
C ASN A 75 -7.19 5.89 9.51
#